data_AF-A0A9P8GJK8-F1
#
_entry.id   AF-A0A9P8GJK8-F1
#
_cell.length_a   1.000
_cell.length_b   1.000
_cell.length_c   1.000
_cell.angle_alpha   90.00
_cell.angle_beta   90.00
_cell.angle_gamma   90.00
#
_symmetry.space_group_name_H-M   'P 1'
#
loop_
_entity.id
_entity.type
_entity.pdbx_description
1 polymer ?
#
loop_
_entity_poly.entity_id
_entity_poly.type
_entity_poly.pdbx_seq_one_letter_code
_entity_poly.pdbx_strand_id
1 'polypeptide(L)'
;MPAQPVYVSPNPETTKRGAFTEFFLERQCPEDADPSYKHLFFTHQNLMRMLINDSAMDPNREQTFSTPANSKNKVYFMWDFVTRSFQMLVATVNPRNPSGDAWMDIMTRSMLAQQLILDTTGRLESMNQSVGYNDDAGIEFSAEIKAEAEKLDDLP
;
A
#
# COMPACT_ATOMS: atom_id res chain seq x y z
N MET A 1 -13.15 -24.54 -18.34
CA MET A 1 -12.57 -23.83 -17.18
C MET A 1 -13.14 -22.42 -17.20
N PRO A 2 -13.72 -21.90 -16.11
CA PRO A 2 -14.12 -20.49 -16.08
C PRO A 2 -12.85 -19.65 -16.28
N ALA A 3 -12.94 -18.63 -17.14
CA ALA A 3 -11.84 -17.70 -17.34
C ALA A 3 -11.50 -17.03 -16.02
N GLN A 4 -10.22 -17.06 -15.62
CA GLN A 4 -9.79 -16.25 -14.49
C GLN A 4 -10.08 -14.79 -14.81
N PRO A 5 -10.64 -14.00 -13.86
CA PRO A 5 -10.84 -12.58 -14.08
C PRO A 5 -9.50 -11.94 -14.43
N VAL A 6 -9.44 -11.28 -15.59
CA VAL A 6 -8.25 -10.56 -16.04
C VAL A 6 -7.95 -9.49 -15.01
N TYR A 7 -6.73 -9.50 -14.46
CA TYR A 7 -6.27 -8.38 -13.64
C TYR A 7 -6.24 -7.13 -14.52
N VAL A 8 -7.05 -6.12 -14.14
CA VAL A 8 -7.10 -4.82 -14.80
C VAL A 8 -6.50 -3.79 -13.85
N SER A 9 -5.60 -2.96 -14.39
CA SER A 9 -4.98 -1.82 -13.71
C SER A 9 -5.01 -0.61 -14.64
N PRO A 10 -5.12 0.63 -14.12
CA PRO A 10 -4.99 1.84 -14.93
C PRO A 10 -3.60 1.93 -15.55
N ASN A 11 -3.47 2.65 -16.66
CA ASN A 11 -2.17 2.91 -17.26
C ASN A 11 -1.36 3.87 -16.34
N PRO A 12 -0.22 3.44 -15.79
CA PRO A 12 0.53 4.25 -14.82
C PRO A 12 1.22 5.48 -15.44
N GLU A 13 1.42 5.50 -16.76
CA GLU A 13 2.04 6.63 -17.46
C GLU A 13 1.07 7.81 -17.63
N THR A 14 -0.23 7.54 -17.69
CA THR A 14 -1.27 8.55 -17.98
C THR A 14 -2.22 8.79 -16.81
N THR A 15 -2.27 7.89 -15.83
CA THR A 15 -3.18 8.01 -14.67
C THR A 15 -2.46 8.67 -13.50
N LYS A 16 -3.09 9.69 -12.90
CA LYS A 16 -2.61 10.37 -11.69
C LYS A 16 -2.64 9.45 -10.48
N ARG A 17 -1.73 9.63 -9.52
CA ARG A 17 -1.66 8.80 -8.30
C ARG A 17 -2.98 8.74 -7.52
N GLY A 18 -3.66 9.88 -7.36
CA GLY A 18 -4.98 9.91 -6.70
C GLY A 18 -6.01 9.01 -7.39
N ALA A 19 -6.22 9.21 -8.70
CA ALA A 19 -7.15 8.40 -9.48
C ALA A 19 -6.73 6.92 -9.59
N PHE A 20 -5.42 6.68 -9.66
CA PHE A 20 -4.85 5.34 -9.68
C PHE A 20 -5.13 4.61 -8.37
N THR A 21 -4.97 5.27 -7.21
CA THR A 21 -5.34 4.71 -5.91
C THR A 21 -6.84 4.46 -5.82
N GLU A 22 -7.67 5.41 -6.26
CA GLU A 22 -9.13 5.28 -6.21
C GLU A 22 -9.63 4.03 -6.94
N PHE A 23 -9.09 3.74 -8.12
CA PHE A 23 -9.41 2.52 -8.87
C PHE A 23 -9.24 1.24 -8.02
N PHE A 24 -8.20 1.18 -7.18
CA PHE A 24 -7.96 0.04 -6.29
C PHE A 24 -8.81 0.10 -5.02
N LEU A 25 -9.20 1.28 -4.55
CA LEU A 25 -10.13 1.46 -3.42
C LEU A 25 -11.57 1.05 -3.78
N GLU A 26 -11.98 1.25 -5.03
CA GLU A 26 -13.31 0.85 -5.52
C GLU A 26 -13.44 -0.67 -5.74
N ARG A 27 -12.31 -1.39 -5.78
CA ARG A 27 -12.30 -2.84 -5.97
C ARG A 27 -12.97 -3.54 -4.80
N GLN A 28 -13.91 -4.43 -5.11
CA GLN A 28 -14.63 -5.21 -4.12
C GLN A 28 -13.85 -6.47 -3.74
N CYS A 29 -13.81 -6.79 -2.45
CA CYS A 29 -13.30 -8.07 -1.97
C CYS A 29 -14.31 -9.18 -2.28
N PRO A 30 -13.90 -10.35 -2.79
CA PRO A 30 -14.84 -11.46 -3.01
C PRO A 30 -15.52 -11.91 -1.70
N GLU A 31 -16.83 -12.10 -1.74
CA GLU A 31 -17.61 -12.47 -0.55
C GLU A 31 -17.19 -13.82 0.06
N ASP A 32 -16.71 -14.74 -0.76
CA ASP A 32 -16.26 -16.07 -0.36
C ASP A 32 -14.73 -16.16 -0.20
N ALA A 33 -14.04 -15.02 -0.17
CA ALA A 33 -12.61 -14.98 0.14
C ALA A 33 -12.33 -15.47 1.57
N ASP A 34 -11.15 -16.07 1.71
CA ASP A 34 -10.57 -16.50 2.97
C ASP A 34 -10.47 -15.32 3.96
N PRO A 35 -10.71 -15.53 5.26
CA PRO A 35 -10.65 -14.47 6.27
C PRO A 35 -9.32 -13.72 6.29
N SER A 36 -8.18 -14.40 6.16
CA SER A 36 -6.86 -13.77 6.19
C SER A 36 -6.63 -12.95 4.91
N TYR A 37 -7.13 -13.41 3.76
CA TYR A 37 -7.12 -12.61 2.52
C TYR A 37 -7.97 -11.34 2.67
N LYS A 38 -9.20 -11.46 3.19
CA LYS A 38 -10.11 -10.31 3.41
C LYS A 38 -9.48 -9.30 4.34
N HIS A 39 -8.86 -9.77 5.42
CA HIS A 39 -8.17 -8.93 6.39
C HIS A 39 -7.11 -8.08 5.71
N LEU A 40 -6.15 -8.70 5.00
CA LEU A 40 -5.13 -7.93 4.30
C LEU A 40 -5.72 -7.03 3.21
N PHE A 41 -6.75 -7.49 2.49
CA PHE A 41 -7.41 -6.69 1.46
C PHE A 41 -7.94 -5.36 2.02
N PHE A 42 -8.74 -5.42 3.10
CA PHE A 42 -9.34 -4.23 3.68
C PHE A 42 -8.33 -3.35 4.41
N THR A 43 -7.40 -3.94 5.17
CA THR A 43 -6.35 -3.18 5.88
C THR A 43 -5.47 -2.41 4.88
N HIS A 44 -5.10 -3.01 3.75
CA HIS A 44 -4.36 -2.30 2.70
C HIS A 44 -5.19 -1.19 2.05
N GLN A 45 -6.46 -1.42 1.70
CA GLN A 45 -7.31 -0.36 1.15
C GLN A 45 -7.45 0.82 2.11
N ASN A 46 -7.61 0.56 3.41
CA ASN A 46 -7.70 1.61 4.41
C ASN A 46 -6.39 2.41 4.52
N LEU A 47 -5.24 1.73 4.62
CA LEU A 47 -3.94 2.39 4.62
C LEU A 47 -3.69 3.20 3.34
N MET A 48 -3.99 2.63 2.16
CA MET A 48 -3.89 3.35 0.89
C MET A 48 -4.71 4.64 0.89
N ARG A 49 -5.97 4.56 1.37
CA ARG A 49 -6.86 5.72 1.49
C ARG A 49 -6.33 6.76 2.45
N MET A 50 -5.80 6.37 3.60
CA MET A 50 -5.24 7.31 4.57
C MET A 50 -3.97 7.97 4.01
N LEU A 51 -3.05 7.19 3.46
CA LEU A 51 -1.77 7.67 2.96
C LEU A 51 -1.93 8.60 1.74
N ILE A 52 -2.80 8.28 0.77
CA ILE A 52 -3.01 9.17 -0.40
C ILE A 52 -3.64 10.51 -0.03
N ASN A 53 -4.43 10.54 1.05
CA ASN A 53 -5.12 11.75 1.55
C ASN A 53 -4.33 12.52 2.61
N ASP A 54 -3.18 12.01 3.04
CA ASP A 54 -2.26 12.74 3.90
C ASP A 54 -1.72 13.99 3.18
N SER A 55 -1.59 15.10 3.90
CA SER A 55 -1.07 16.37 3.35
C SER A 55 0.35 16.26 2.77
N ALA A 56 1.18 15.35 3.30
CA ALA A 56 2.51 15.07 2.76
C ALA A 56 2.47 14.49 1.34
N MET A 57 1.31 13.98 0.89
CA MET A 57 1.10 13.52 -0.49
C MET A 57 0.63 14.63 -1.44
N ASP A 58 0.25 15.82 -0.97
CA ASP A 58 -0.24 16.91 -1.82
C ASP A 58 0.71 17.25 -2.99
N PRO A 59 2.04 17.34 -2.80
CA PRO A 59 2.97 17.62 -3.91
C PRO A 59 3.01 16.53 -4.99
N ASN A 60 2.58 15.32 -4.62
CA ASN A 60 2.73 14.09 -5.40
C ASN A 60 1.42 13.60 -6.02
N ARG A 61 0.28 13.87 -5.39
CA ARG A 61 -1.03 13.25 -5.69
C ARG A 61 -1.46 13.43 -7.15
N GLU A 62 -1.17 14.59 -7.71
CA GLU A 62 -1.57 14.98 -9.07
C GLU A 62 -0.59 14.57 -10.17
N GLN A 63 0.59 14.03 -9.81
CA GLN A 63 1.52 13.48 -10.80
C GLN A 63 1.02 12.11 -11.28
N THR A 64 1.43 11.70 -12.49
CA THR A 64 1.14 10.34 -12.96
C THR A 64 1.90 9.31 -12.13
N PHE A 65 1.36 8.09 -12.04
CA PHE A 65 1.92 7.04 -11.19
C PHE A 65 3.39 6.74 -11.52
N SER A 66 3.77 6.72 -12.81
CA SER A 66 5.15 6.48 -13.27
C SER A 66 6.08 7.70 -13.15
N THR A 67 5.56 8.90 -12.91
CA THR A 67 6.41 10.10 -12.78
C THR A 67 7.19 10.02 -11.46
N PRO A 68 8.49 10.38 -11.40
CA PRO A 68 9.20 10.50 -10.13
C PRO A 68 8.50 11.47 -9.16
N ALA A 69 8.47 11.16 -7.85
CA ALA A 69 7.83 12.04 -6.87
C ALA A 69 8.49 13.43 -6.79
N ASN A 70 7.65 14.47 -6.70
CA ASN A 70 8.06 15.84 -6.42
C ASN A 70 8.57 15.99 -4.98
N SER A 71 7.92 15.31 -4.03
CA SER A 71 8.37 15.21 -2.65
C SER A 71 8.64 13.75 -2.30
N LYS A 72 9.91 13.42 -2.08
CA LYS A 72 10.34 12.09 -1.69
C LYS A 72 10.37 11.99 -0.17
N ASN A 73 9.18 11.77 0.39
CA ASN A 73 8.96 11.62 1.83
C ASN A 73 8.43 10.23 2.20
N LYS A 74 8.37 9.94 3.51
CA LYS A 74 8.02 8.66 4.10
C LYS A 74 6.58 8.27 3.87
N VAL A 75 5.67 9.25 3.79
CA VAL A 75 4.27 9.00 3.44
C VAL A 75 4.16 8.56 1.98
N TYR A 76 4.85 9.23 1.06
CA TYR A 76 4.92 8.82 -0.35
C TYR A 76 5.52 7.42 -0.52
N PHE A 77 6.66 7.15 0.14
CA PHE A 77 7.26 5.83 0.13
C PHE A 77 6.27 4.77 0.60
N MET A 78 5.63 4.99 1.76
CA MET A 78 4.72 4.02 2.35
C MET A 78 3.46 3.84 1.48
N TRP A 79 2.94 4.91 0.89
CA TRP A 79 1.84 4.84 -0.06
C TRP A 79 2.18 3.95 -1.27
N ASP A 80 3.34 4.13 -1.90
CA ASP A 80 3.76 3.33 -3.06
C ASP A 80 3.99 1.87 -2.64
N PHE A 81 4.63 1.65 -1.49
CA PHE A 81 4.91 0.32 -0.96
C PHE A 81 3.63 -0.47 -0.65
N VAL A 82 2.69 0.12 0.09
CA VAL A 82 1.39 -0.50 0.41
C VAL A 82 0.55 -0.71 -0.86
N THR A 83 0.51 0.28 -1.76
CA THR A 83 -0.25 0.17 -3.03
C THR A 83 0.27 -0.96 -3.91
N ARG A 84 1.59 -1.13 -4.05
CA ARG A 84 2.17 -2.25 -4.82
C ARG A 84 1.93 -3.60 -4.15
N SER A 85 1.98 -3.65 -2.82
CA SER A 85 1.67 -4.87 -2.07
C SER A 85 0.21 -5.30 -2.28
N PHE A 86 -0.72 -4.34 -2.29
CA PHE A 86 -2.12 -4.59 -2.63
C PHE A 86 -2.31 -5.05 -4.08
N GLN A 87 -1.63 -4.43 -5.05
CA GLN A 87 -1.67 -4.87 -6.45
C GLN A 87 -1.24 -6.32 -6.59
N MET A 88 -0.17 -6.72 -5.89
CA MET A 88 0.28 -8.12 -5.87
C MET A 88 -0.81 -9.03 -5.28
N LEU A 89 -1.39 -8.66 -4.13
CA LEU A 89 -2.47 -9.40 -3.49
C LEU A 89 -3.64 -9.67 -4.44
N VAL A 90 -4.10 -8.67 -5.19
CA VAL A 90 -5.27 -8.82 -6.06
C VAL A 90 -4.94 -9.42 -7.43
N ALA A 91 -3.67 -9.43 -7.84
CA ALA A 91 -3.24 -9.94 -9.14
C ALA A 91 -2.77 -11.40 -9.09
N THR A 92 -2.16 -11.84 -7.98
CA THR A 92 -1.41 -13.11 -7.95
C THR A 92 -1.90 -14.12 -6.91
N VAL A 93 -2.69 -13.71 -5.92
CA VAL A 93 -3.16 -14.59 -4.84
C VAL A 93 -4.59 -15.06 -5.10
N ASN A 94 -4.83 -16.36 -4.92
CA ASN A 94 -6.18 -16.90 -4.94
C ASN A 94 -6.93 -16.47 -3.67
N PRO A 95 -8.01 -15.67 -3.78
CA PRO A 95 -8.71 -15.13 -2.62
C PRO A 95 -9.36 -16.19 -1.74
N ARG A 96 -9.69 -17.38 -2.27
CA ARG A 96 -10.33 -18.47 -1.51
C ARG A 96 -9.33 -19.41 -0.83
N ASN A 97 -8.07 -19.36 -1.23
CA ASN A 97 -7.02 -20.23 -0.69
C ASN A 97 -5.65 -19.52 -0.81
N PRO A 98 -5.43 -18.47 0.01
CA PRO A 98 -4.21 -17.68 -0.05
C PRO A 98 -3.01 -18.53 0.41
N SER A 99 -2.11 -18.85 -0.51
CA SER A 99 -0.97 -19.73 -0.25
C SER A 99 0.15 -19.52 -1.27
N GLY A 100 1.30 -20.14 -1.01
CA GLY A 100 2.47 -20.10 -1.90
C GLY A 100 3.31 -18.82 -1.75
N ASP A 101 4.34 -18.71 -2.58
CA ASP A 101 5.38 -17.69 -2.46
C ASP A 101 4.83 -16.25 -2.56
N ALA A 102 3.83 -16.03 -3.42
CA ALA A 102 3.20 -14.72 -3.56
C ALA A 102 2.51 -14.28 -2.25
N TRP A 103 1.80 -15.20 -1.60
CA TRP A 103 1.15 -14.93 -0.30
C TRP A 103 2.20 -14.65 0.79
N MET A 104 3.26 -15.46 0.85
CA MET A 104 4.37 -15.24 1.80
C MET A 104 5.06 -13.89 1.60
N ASP A 105 5.27 -13.46 0.36
CA ASP A 105 5.84 -12.14 0.06
C ASP A 105 4.91 -11.02 0.53
N ILE A 106 3.60 -11.12 0.29
CA ILE A 106 2.62 -10.12 0.76
C ILE A 106 2.56 -10.05 2.28
N MET A 107 2.57 -11.18 2.99
CA MET A 107 2.64 -11.18 4.46
C MET A 107 3.93 -10.51 4.95
N THR A 108 5.07 -10.83 4.34
CA THR A 108 6.36 -10.23 4.71
C THR A 108 6.37 -8.72 4.46
N ARG A 109 5.81 -8.27 3.33
CA ARG A 109 5.62 -6.84 3.03
C ARG A 109 4.68 -6.16 4.02
N SER A 110 3.61 -6.83 4.44
CA SER A 110 2.66 -6.33 5.44
C SER A 110 3.34 -6.12 6.79
N MET A 111 4.10 -7.12 7.25
CA MET A 111 4.91 -7.01 8.48
C MET A 111 5.96 -5.90 8.38
N LEU A 112 6.62 -5.76 7.23
CA LEU A 112 7.60 -4.69 7.03
C LEU A 112 6.95 -3.30 7.03
N ALA A 113 5.80 -3.14 6.36
CA ALA A 113 5.05 -1.89 6.34
C ALA A 113 4.65 -1.49 7.77
N GLN A 114 4.11 -2.43 8.56
CA GLN A 114 3.80 -2.21 9.97
C GLN A 114 5.02 -1.74 10.76
N GLN A 115 6.12 -2.50 10.70
CA GLN A 115 7.35 -2.18 11.43
C GLN A 115 7.85 -0.77 11.08
N LEU A 116 7.77 -0.36 9.82
CA LEU A 116 8.24 0.95 9.38
C LEU A 116 7.28 2.09 9.74
N ILE A 117 5.96 1.86 9.74
CA ILE A 117 4.96 2.86 10.15
C ILE A 117 5.00 3.11 11.66
N LEU A 118 5.15 2.04 12.44
CA LEU A 118 5.16 2.08 13.91
C LEU A 118 6.54 2.37 14.49
N ASP A 119 7.58 2.40 13.66
CA ASP A 119 8.93 2.68 14.11
C ASP A 119 9.03 4.08 14.72
N THR A 120 9.64 4.15 15.91
CA THR A 120 9.96 5.41 16.59
C THR A 120 11.46 5.68 16.61
N THR A 121 12.28 4.83 15.96
CA THR A 121 13.74 4.90 15.98
C THR A 121 14.35 5.66 14.79
N GLY A 122 13.55 5.98 13.76
CA GLY A 122 14.00 6.68 12.56
C GLY A 122 14.56 5.76 11.46
N ARG A 123 14.22 4.47 11.52
CA ARG A 123 14.67 3.44 10.58
C ARG A 123 14.16 3.70 9.17
N LEU A 124 12.90 4.10 9.04
CA LEU A 124 12.31 4.41 7.74
C LEU A 124 13.01 5.60 7.09
N GLU A 125 13.19 6.69 7.84
CA GLU A 125 13.89 7.90 7.41
C GLU A 125 15.33 7.58 7.02
N SER A 126 16.04 6.78 7.82
CA SER A 126 17.42 6.36 7.52
C SER A 126 17.50 5.54 6.22
N MET A 127 16.54 4.63 6.01
CA MET A 127 16.45 3.83 4.79
C MET A 127 16.13 4.71 3.57
N ASN A 128 15.18 5.64 3.72
CA ASN A 128 14.79 6.61 2.71
C ASN A 128 15.95 7.52 2.29
N GLN A 129 16.68 8.09 3.25
CA GLN A 129 17.84 8.93 3.00
C GLN A 129 18.92 8.19 2.21
N SER A 130 19.13 6.89 2.47
CA SER A 130 20.12 6.09 1.74
C SER A 130 19.84 5.97 0.24
N VAL A 131 18.59 6.18 -0.18
CA VAL A 131 18.15 6.16 -1.59
C VAL A 131 17.70 7.54 -2.11
N GLY A 132 18.04 8.60 -1.38
CA GLY A 132 17.83 9.99 -1.80
C GLY A 132 16.44 10.56 -1.54
N TYR A 133 15.71 10.04 -0.55
CA TYR A 133 14.50 10.65 -0.01
C TYR A 133 14.91 11.55 1.16
N ASN A 134 14.68 12.85 1.03
CA ASN A 134 15.19 13.85 1.98
C ASN A 134 14.10 14.83 2.48
N ASP A 135 12.83 14.57 2.13
CA ASP A 135 11.74 15.50 2.39
C ASP A 135 10.92 15.13 3.64
N ASP A 136 11.50 14.32 4.55
CA ASP A 136 10.82 13.78 5.75
C ASP A 136 10.68 14.80 6.90
N ALA A 137 11.31 15.98 6.79
CA ALA A 137 11.38 16.95 7.88
C ALA A 137 9.98 17.40 8.35
N GLY A 138 9.65 17.07 9.61
CA GLY A 138 8.39 17.44 10.26
C GLY A 138 7.17 16.63 9.83
N ILE A 139 7.36 15.59 9.01
CA ILE A 139 6.29 14.67 8.61
C ILE A 139 6.21 13.54 9.63
N GLU A 140 5.01 13.18 10.05
CA GLU A 140 4.75 12.04 10.93
C GLU A 140 3.50 11.30 10.48
N PHE A 141 3.48 9.98 10.64
CA PHE A 141 2.25 9.22 10.43
C PHE A 141 1.23 9.58 11.52
N SER A 142 -0.02 9.82 11.13
CA SER A 142 -1.10 10.11 12.06
C SER A 142 -1.40 8.92 12.98
N ALA A 143 -2.12 9.17 14.08
CA ALA A 143 -2.55 8.12 14.99
C ALA A 143 -3.46 7.09 14.30
N GLU A 144 -4.29 7.52 13.35
CA GLU A 144 -5.17 6.66 12.57
C GLU A 144 -4.37 5.74 11.63
N ILE A 145 -3.34 6.26 10.95
CA ILE A 145 -2.45 5.44 10.12
C ILE A 145 -1.73 4.40 10.97
N LYS A 146 -1.23 4.77 12.16
CA LYS A 146 -0.58 3.85 13.08
C LYS A 146 -1.54 2.76 13.58
N ALA A 147 -2.74 3.14 14.01
CA ALA A 147 -3.76 2.20 14.46
C ALA A 147 -4.24 1.23 13.36
N GLU A 148 -4.28 1.67 12.09
CA GLU A 148 -4.57 0.76 10.98
C GLU A 148 -3.38 -0.16 10.67
N ALA A 149 -2.14 0.36 10.76
CA ALA A 149 -0.93 -0.43 10.55
C ALA A 149 -0.73 -1.53 11.61
N GLU A 150 -1.17 -1.31 12.85
CA GLU A 150 -1.20 -2.35 13.90
C GLU A 150 -1.96 -3.61 13.47
N LYS A 151 -2.90 -3.50 12.53
CA LYS A 151 -3.68 -4.65 12.05
C LYS A 151 -2.94 -5.49 11.01
N LEU A 152 -1.85 -5.01 10.42
CA LEU A 152 -1.21 -5.67 9.26
C LEU A 152 -0.65 -7.07 9.57
N ASP A 153 -0.26 -7.36 10.80
CA ASP A 153 0.25 -8.68 11.23
C ASP A 153 -0.77 -9.50 12.05
N ASP A 154 -1.94 -8.94 12.36
CA ASP A 154 -3.02 -9.58 13.12
C ASP A 154 -3.92 -10.44 12.20
N LEU A 155 -3.33 -11.46 11.58
CA LEU A 155 -4.06 -12.37 10.70
C LEU A 155 -4.98 -13.30 11.52
N PRO A 156 -6.27 -13.43 11.14
CA PRO A 156 -7.21 -14.36 11.77
C PRO A 156 -6.95 -15.83 11.43
#